data_AF-A0A099PDL6-F1
#
_entry.id   AF-A0A099PDL6-F1
#
_cell.length_a   1.000
_cell.length_b   1.000
_cell.length_c   1.000
_cell.angle_alpha   90.00
_cell.angle_beta   90.00
_cell.angle_gamma   90.00
#
_symmetry.space_group_name_H-M   'P 1'
#
loop_
_entity.id
_entity.type
_entity.pdbx_description
1 polymer ?
#
loop_
_entity_poly.entity_id
_entity_poly.type
_entity_poly.pdbx_seq_one_letter_code
_entity_poly.pdbx_strand_id
1 'polypeptide(L)' 'MNITDGDNSLNYDLAMQVIDFFQLEKNEAVKNKNEVLASVRQWESVAKSIGIRRGEQQLMSPAFNV' A
#
# COMPACT_ATOMS: atom_id res chain seq x y z
N MET A 1 -12.70 -20.25 -9.52
CA MET A 1 -11.68 -19.21 -9.34
C MET A 1 -12.21 -18.27 -8.28
N ASN A 2 -11.88 -18.53 -7.00
CA ASN A 2 -12.35 -17.74 -5.87
C ASN A 2 -11.48 -16.50 -5.76
N ILE A 3 -11.85 -15.45 -6.49
CA ILE A 3 -11.39 -14.10 -6.21
C ILE A 3 -12.34 -13.62 -5.10
N THR A 4 -11.86 -13.64 -3.86
CA THR A 4 -12.65 -13.14 -2.72
C THR A 4 -12.62 -11.62 -2.79
N ASP A 5 -13.73 -11.01 -3.23
CA ASP A 5 -13.98 -9.56 -3.37
C ASP A 5 -13.79 -8.70 -2.09
N GLY A 6 -13.18 -9.26 -1.03
CA GLY A 6 -13.06 -8.64 0.28
C GLY A 6 -11.64 -8.21 0.69
N ASP A 7 -10.60 -8.61 -0.04
CA ASP A 7 -9.22 -8.34 0.36
C ASP A 7 -8.57 -7.25 -0.51
N ASN A 8 -8.95 -6.00 -0.23
CA ASN A 8 -8.31 -4.79 -0.76
C ASN A 8 -7.05 -4.40 0.04
N SER A 9 -6.49 -5.32 0.84
CA SER A 9 -5.27 -5.03 1.55
C SER A 9 -4.12 -4.84 0.55
N LEU A 10 -3.36 -3.76 0.71
CA LEU A 10 -2.07 -3.59 0.05
C LEU A 10 -1.15 -4.71 0.55
N ASN A 11 -1.17 -5.85 -0.14
CA ASN A 11 -0.30 -6.97 0.17
C ASN A 11 1.04 -6.78 -0.57
N TYR A 12 1.99 -6.16 0.12
CA TYR A 12 3.32 -5.87 -0.40
C TYR A 12 4.16 -7.11 -0.74
N ASP A 13 3.72 -8.30 -0.31
CA ASP A 13 4.34 -9.58 -0.67
C ASP A 13 3.86 -10.03 -2.06
N LEU A 14 2.58 -9.80 -2.41
CA LEU A 14 2.06 -10.04 -3.76
C LEU A 14 2.76 -9.14 -4.79
N ALA A 15 2.96 -7.85 -4.47
CA ALA A 15 3.67 -6.91 -5.35
C ALA A 15 5.13 -7.35 -5.61
N MET A 16 5.78 -8.02 -4.65
CA MET A 16 7.13 -8.58 -4.84
C MET A 16 7.12 -9.89 -5.64
N GLN A 17 6.07 -10.71 -5.55
CA GLN A 17 5.94 -11.94 -6.34
C GLN A 17 5.79 -11.67 -7.85
N VAL A 18 5.21 -10.51 -8.23
CA VAL A 18 5.10 -10.13 -9.65
C VAL A 18 6.26 -9.29 -10.19
N ILE A 19 7.15 -8.78 -9.34
CA ILE A 19 8.32 -7.97 -9.76
C ILE A 19 9.25 -8.76 -10.70
N ASP A 20 9.39 -10.08 -10.50
CA ASP A 20 10.19 -10.95 -11.36
C ASP A 20 9.65 -11.02 -12.81
N PHE A 21 8.37 -10.70 -13.04
CA PHE A 21 7.77 -10.65 -14.38
C PHE A 21 8.06 -9.35 -15.14
N PHE A 22 8.48 -8.28 -14.44
CA PHE A 22 8.71 -6.97 -15.06
C PHE A 22 10.16 -6.76 -15.52
N GLN A 23 11.04 -7.77 -15.40
CA GLN A 23 12.47 -7.69 -15.77
C GLN A 23 13.22 -6.49 -15.17
N LEU A 24 12.73 -5.97 -14.04
CA LEU A 24 13.38 -4.88 -13.32
C LEU A 24 14.57 -5.45 -12.55
N GLU A 25 15.71 -4.75 -12.57
CA GLU A 25 16.81 -5.10 -11.69
C GLU A 25 16.31 -5.07 -10.24
N LYS A 26 16.55 -6.16 -9.50
CA LYS A 26 16.02 -6.37 -8.14
C LYS A 26 16.24 -5.16 -7.21
N ASN A 27 17.35 -4.44 -7.39
CA ASN A 27 17.68 -3.24 -6.63
C ASN A 27 16.77 -2.05 -6.96
N GLU A 28 16.41 -1.87 -8.23
CA GLU A 28 15.51 -0.82 -8.70
C GLU A 28 14.07 -1.10 -8.27
N ALA A 29 13.64 -2.36 -8.35
CA ALA A 29 12.33 -2.79 -7.87
C ALA A 29 12.17 -2.58 -6.35
N VAL A 30 13.20 -2.89 -5.55
CA VAL A 30 13.22 -2.62 -4.11
C VAL A 30 13.19 -1.12 -3.82
N LYS A 31 13.94 -0.30 -4.57
CA LYS A 31 13.93 1.15 -4.44
C LYS A 31 12.53 1.72 -4.68
N ASN A 32 11.90 1.35 -5.80
CA ASN A 32 10.55 1.81 -6.15
C ASN A 32 9.51 1.33 -5.12
N LYS A 33 9.62 0.09 -4.62
CA LYS A 33 8.78 -0.40 -3.51
C LYS A 33 8.92 0.47 -2.25
N ASN A 34 10.15 0.81 -1.87
CA ASN A 34 10.40 1.63 -0.69
C ASN A 34 9.87 3.06 -0.85
N GLU A 35 9.95 3.64 -2.05
CA GLU A 35 9.38 4.95 -2.35
C GLU A 35 7.85 4.93 -2.25
N VAL A 36 7.20 3.94 -2.87
CA VAL A 36 5.73 3.77 -2.77
C VAL A 36 5.31 3.57 -1.33
N LEU A 37 6.00 2.71 -0.57
CA LEU A 37 5.73 2.51 0.86
C LEU A 37 5.86 3.81 1.64
N ALA A 38 6.95 4.56 1.44
CA ALA A 38 7.19 5.82 2.12
C ALA A 38 6.09 6.86 1.85
N SER A 39 5.59 6.93 0.62
CA SER A 39 4.44 7.77 0.26
C SER A 39 3.16 7.29 0.93
N VAL A 40 2.89 5.98 0.91
CA VAL A 40 1.70 5.40 1.55
C VAL A 40 1.70 5.68 3.05
N ARG A 41 2.85 5.62 3.75
CA ARG A 41 2.96 5.91 5.20
C ARG A 41 2.46 7.30 5.59
N GLN A 42 2.36 8.25 4.66
CA GLN A 42 1.92 9.62 4.92
C GLN A 42 0.40 9.79 4.88
N TRP A 43 -0.37 8.73 4.57
CA TRP A 43 -1.82 8.80 4.39
C TRP A 43 -2.56 9.44 5.57
N GLU A 44 -2.17 9.14 6.82
CA GLU A 44 -2.82 9.68 8.02
C GLU A 44 -2.62 11.20 8.14
N SER A 45 -1.43 11.69 7.77
CA SER A 45 -1.12 13.14 7.73
C SER A 45 -1.98 13.85 6.68
N VAL A 46 -2.13 13.24 5.50
CA VAL A 46 -2.98 13.76 4.43
C VAL A 46 -4.46 13.74 4.84
N ALA A 47 -4.93 12.63 5.43
CA ALA A 47 -6.30 12.50 5.90
C ALA A 47 -6.64 13.57 6.97
N LYS A 48 -5.68 13.86 7.85
CA LYS A 48 -5.78 14.93 8.83
C LYS A 48 -5.81 16.32 8.19
N SER A 49 -4.98 16.57 7.17
CA SER A 49 -4.91 17.89 6.52
C SER A 49 -6.18 18.22 5.72
N ILE A 50 -6.84 17.21 5.17
CA ILE A 50 -8.12 17.38 4.44
C ILE A 50 -9.36 17.26 5.34
N GLY A 51 -9.18 17.07 6.64
CA GLY A 51 -10.26 17.13 7.63
C GLY A 51 -11.09 15.84 7.81
N ILE A 52 -10.58 14.69 7.37
CA ILE A 52 -11.23 13.39 7.64
C ILE A 52 -11.26 13.17 9.15
N ARG A 53 -12.40 12.71 9.68
CA ARG A 53 -12.57 12.52 11.12
C ARG A 53 -11.75 11.33 11.60
N ARG A 54 -11.26 11.40 12.85
CA ARG A 54 -10.45 10.33 13.46
C ARG A 54 -11.09 8.94 13.39
N GLY A 55 -12.41 8.84 13.55
CA GLY A 55 -13.12 7.56 13.45
C GLY A 55 -13.09 6.97 12.03
N GLU A 56 -13.20 7.81 11.01
CA GLU A 56 -13.08 7.40 9.60
C GLU A 56 -11.64 7.02 9.25
N GLN A 57 -10.66 7.75 9.78
CA GLN A 57 -9.24 7.39 9.65
C GLN A 57 -8.96 6.00 10.25
N GLN A 58 -9.48 5.71 11.45
CA GLN A 58 -9.32 4.40 12.08
C GLN A 58 -9.99 3.27 11.29
N LEU A 59 -11.17 3.54 10.71
CA LEU A 59 -11.87 2.58 9.84
C LEU A 59 -11.08 2.29 8.56
N MET A 60 -10.40 3.30 8.01
CA MET A 60 -9.59 3.18 6.78
C MET A 60 -8.16 2.69 7.01
N SER A 61 -7.65 2.74 8.25
CA SER A 61 -6.28 2.34 8.61
C SER A 61 -5.87 0.95 8.07
N PRO A 62 -6.72 -0.10 8.13
CA PRO A 62 -6.37 -1.41 7.58
C PRO A 62 -6.11 -1.42 6.07
N ALA A 63 -6.66 -0.46 5.31
CA ALA A 63 -6.46 -0.39 3.85
C ALA A 63 -5.03 -0.02 3.46
N PHE A 64 -4.28 0.64 4.35
CA PHE A 64 -2.94 1.13 4.05
C PHE A 64 -1.82 0.18 4.48
N ASN A 65 -2.13 -0.82 5.34
CA ASN A 65 -1.20 -1.89 5.75
C ASN A 65 0.20 -1.34 6.16
N VAL A 66 0.23 -0.20 6.87
CA VAL A 66 1.46 0.50 7.30
C VAL A 66 1.93 0.03 8.67
#